data_AF-A0A223M9V5-F1
#
_entry.id   AF-A0A223M9V5-F1
#
_cell.length_a   1.000
_cell.length_b   1.000
_cell.length_c   1.000
_cell.angle_alpha   90.00
_cell.angle_beta   90.00
_cell.angle_gamma   90.00
#
_symmetry.space_group_name_H-M   'P 1'
#
loop_
_entity.id
_entity.type
_entity.pdbx_description
1 polymer ?
#
loop_
_entity_poly.entity_id
_entity_poly.type
_entity_poly.pdbx_seq_one_letter_code
_entity_poly.pdbx_strand_id
1 'polypeptide(L)'
;MLQELSRLNVADNTGAKIVGVIRNLGGSVKKTSNIGDIVVVSVKKAIPNGMLKEGQVVKALIVRSTYGLRRKNGTHIKFDDNAVVIIKEDGTPGEQGFLVRLPGKFGEKVILK
;
A
#
# COMPACT_ATOMS: atom_id res chain seq x y z
N MET A 1 4.06 11.82 -3.91
CA MET A 1 2.62 11.62 -3.78
C MET A 1 2.27 10.62 -4.85
N LEU A 2 1.39 9.66 -4.58
CA LEU A 2 1.10 8.58 -5.50
C LEU A 2 -0.20 8.87 -6.24
N GLN A 3 -0.23 8.55 -7.53
CA GLN A 3 -1.37 8.76 -8.42
C GLN A 3 -1.59 7.53 -9.30
N GLU A 4 -2.64 7.55 -10.10
CA GLU A 4 -2.87 6.50 -11.10
C GLU A 4 -1.65 6.32 -12.01
N LEU A 5 -1.41 5.09 -12.45
CA LEU A 5 -0.22 4.66 -13.21
C LEU A 5 1.10 4.69 -12.44
N SER A 6 1.13 5.13 -11.17
CA SER A 6 2.33 5.03 -10.33
C SER A 6 2.71 3.57 -10.09
N ARG A 7 4.00 3.24 -10.18
CA ARG A 7 4.53 1.91 -9.86
C ARG A 7 5.06 1.87 -8.44
N LEU A 8 4.76 0.78 -7.72
CA LEU A 8 5.18 0.57 -6.35
C LEU A 8 5.76 -0.82 -6.16
N ASN A 9 6.71 -0.92 -5.24
CA ASN A 9 7.21 -2.20 -4.75
C ASN A 9 6.17 -2.85 -3.84
N VAL A 10 6.10 -4.17 -3.87
CA VAL A 10 5.31 -4.93 -2.91
C VAL A 10 6.20 -5.37 -1.76
N ALA A 11 5.80 -5.03 -0.53
CA ALA A 11 6.52 -5.30 0.71
C ALA A 11 5.82 -6.39 1.53
N ASP A 12 5.39 -7.46 0.87
CA ASP A 12 4.75 -8.62 1.49
C ASP A 12 5.21 -9.94 0.88
N ASN A 13 4.67 -11.04 1.41
CA ASN A 13 5.02 -12.41 1.02
C ASN A 13 4.02 -13.02 0.01
N THR A 14 3.18 -12.21 -0.66
CA THR A 14 2.21 -12.73 -1.66
C THR A 14 2.87 -13.22 -2.95
N GLY A 15 4.14 -12.87 -3.16
CA GLY A 15 4.89 -13.17 -4.38
C GLY A 15 4.76 -12.10 -5.47
N ALA A 16 3.86 -11.11 -5.32
CA ALA A 16 3.90 -9.92 -6.16
C ALA A 16 5.19 -9.12 -5.85
N LYS A 17 5.76 -8.48 -6.88
CA LYS A 17 7.00 -7.69 -6.77
C LYS A 17 6.77 -6.24 -7.12
N ILE A 18 6.07 -5.99 -8.23
CA ILE A 18 5.74 -4.65 -8.70
C ILE A 18 4.26 -4.59 -8.99
N VAL A 19 3.63 -3.51 -8.53
CA VAL A 19 2.23 -3.20 -8.83
C VAL A 19 2.10 -1.82 -9.44
N GLY A 20 1.03 -1.60 -10.20
CA GLY A 20 0.66 -0.30 -10.75
C GLY A 20 -0.67 0.17 -10.20
N VAL A 21 -0.75 1.41 -9.73
CA VAL A 21 -2.00 2.02 -9.23
C VAL A 21 -2.98 2.18 -10.37
N ILE A 22 -4.19 1.67 -10.19
CA ILE A 22 -5.31 1.83 -11.11
C ILE A 22 -6.22 2.94 -10.59
N ARG A 23 -6.48 2.95 -9.27
CA ARG A 23 -7.45 3.88 -8.67
C ARG A 23 -7.09 4.23 -7.24
N ASN A 24 -7.22 5.51 -6.89
CA ASN A 24 -7.13 5.99 -5.52
C ASN A 24 -8.50 5.86 -4.81
N LEU A 25 -8.55 5.25 -3.62
CA LEU A 25 -9.79 5.11 -2.85
C LEU A 25 -9.92 6.21 -1.79
N GLY A 26 -11.16 6.63 -1.51
CA GLY A 26 -11.48 7.68 -0.54
C GLY A 26 -12.34 8.83 -1.06
N GLY A 27 -13.10 8.63 -2.15
CA GLY A 27 -14.05 9.60 -2.70
C GLY A 27 -13.95 9.77 -4.22
N SER A 28 -14.99 10.33 -4.84
CA SER A 28 -15.10 10.45 -6.31
C SER A 28 -14.06 11.38 -6.95
N VAL A 29 -13.52 12.33 -6.18
CA VAL A 29 -12.58 13.37 -6.66
C VAL A 29 -11.15 13.17 -6.17
N LYS A 30 -10.84 12.04 -5.49
CA LYS A 30 -9.50 11.81 -4.94
C LYS A 30 -8.51 11.49 -6.07
N LYS A 31 -7.63 12.45 -6.36
CA LYS A 31 -6.61 12.33 -7.42
C LYS A 31 -5.33 11.61 -6.96
N THR A 32 -5.07 11.60 -5.66
CA THR A 32 -3.78 11.19 -5.12
C THR A 32 -3.92 10.46 -3.80
N SER A 33 -2.93 9.63 -3.49
CA SER A 33 -2.84 8.86 -2.24
C SER A 33 -1.43 8.95 -1.66
N ASN A 34 -1.33 8.69 -0.36
CA ASN A 34 -0.08 8.67 0.39
C ASN A 34 -0.10 7.57 1.46
N ILE A 35 0.94 7.52 2.30
CA ILE A 35 1.09 6.55 3.39
C ILE A 35 -0.20 6.45 4.22
N GLY A 36 -0.71 5.23 4.38
CA GLY A 36 -1.95 4.91 5.09
C GLY A 36 -3.22 4.90 4.23
N ASP A 37 -3.14 5.32 2.97
CA ASP A 37 -4.26 5.20 2.04
C ASP A 37 -4.31 3.82 1.37
N ILE A 38 -5.53 3.36 1.09
CA ILE A 38 -5.79 2.16 0.29
C ILE A 38 -5.97 2.55 -1.17
N VAL A 39 -5.37 1.76 -2.06
CA VAL A 39 -5.45 1.93 -3.51
C VAL A 39 -5.82 0.60 -4.18
N VAL A 40 -6.44 0.67 -5.35
CA VAL A 40 -6.61 -0.49 -6.23
C VAL A 40 -5.41 -0.55 -7.17
N VAL A 41 -4.78 -1.72 -7.26
CA VAL A 41 -3.56 -1.93 -8.03
C VAL A 41 -3.69 -3.14 -8.95
N SER A 42 -2.94 -3.13 -10.06
CA SER A 42 -2.70 -4.32 -10.88
C SER A 42 -1.29 -4.84 -10.64
N VAL A 43 -1.15 -6.16 -10.53
CA VAL A 43 0.16 -6.82 -10.45
C VAL A 43 0.85 -6.72 -11.81
N LYS A 44 2.05 -6.12 -11.82
CA LYS A 44 2.86 -5.93 -13.03
C LYS A 44 4.02 -6.91 -13.12
N LYS A 45 4.49 -7.40 -11.98
CA LYS A 45 5.52 -8.43 -11.90
C LYS A 45 5.26 -9.31 -10.69
N ALA A 46 5.29 -10.62 -10.88
CA ALA A 46 5.16 -11.61 -9.81
C ALA A 46 6.25 -12.68 -9.94
N ILE A 47 6.53 -13.38 -8.84
CA ILE A 47 7.37 -14.59 -8.89
C ILE A 47 6.56 -15.77 -9.45
N PRO A 48 7.22 -16.72 -10.13
CA PRO A 48 6.60 -18.00 -10.45
C PRO A 48 6.06 -18.68 -9.19
N ASN A 49 4.88 -19.29 -9.29
CA ASN A 49 4.19 -19.97 -8.17
C ASN A 49 3.83 -19.08 -6.97
N GLY A 50 3.89 -17.74 -7.11
CA GLY A 50 3.35 -16.81 -6.12
C GLY A 50 1.82 -16.92 -5.99
N MET A 51 1.28 -16.47 -4.85
CA MET A 51 -0.16 -16.42 -4.62
C MET A 51 -0.88 -15.54 -5.64
N LEU A 52 -0.24 -14.42 -6.03
CA LEU A 52 -0.78 -13.48 -7.01
C LEU A 52 -0.10 -13.63 -8.36
N LYS A 53 -0.89 -13.53 -9.43
CA LYS A 53 -0.42 -13.62 -10.82
C LYS A 53 -0.33 -12.23 -11.45
N GLU A 54 0.50 -12.10 -12.48
CA GLU A 54 0.57 -10.87 -13.28
C GLU A 54 -0.80 -10.57 -13.92
N GLY A 55 -1.15 -9.29 -13.98
CA GLY A 55 -2.46 -8.81 -14.46
C GLY A 55 -3.57 -8.83 -13.40
N GLN A 56 -3.41 -9.56 -12.29
CA GLN A 56 -4.42 -9.62 -11.24
C GLN A 56 -4.64 -8.24 -10.59
N VAL A 57 -5.89 -7.91 -10.32
CA VAL A 57 -6.29 -6.65 -9.66
C VAL A 57 -6.60 -6.92 -8.20
N VAL A 58 -5.96 -6.17 -7.30
CA VAL A 58 -6.08 -6.33 -5.84
C VAL A 58 -6.10 -4.97 -5.14
N LYS A 59 -6.53 -4.94 -3.87
CA LYS A 59 -6.38 -3.76 -3.01
C LYS A 59 -5.02 -3.79 -2.31
N ALA A 60 -4.44 -2.62 -2.08
CA ALA A 60 -3.18 -2.49 -1.37
C ALA A 60 -3.14 -1.25 -0.48
N LEU A 61 -2.49 -1.36 0.67
CA LEU A 61 -2.22 -0.26 1.60
C LEU A 61 -0.83 0.33 1.34
N ILE A 62 -0.74 1.65 1.20
CA ILE A 62 0.55 2.33 1.05
C ILE A 62 1.26 2.41 2.39
N VAL A 63 2.47 1.85 2.47
CA VAL A 63 3.27 1.80 3.71
C VAL A 63 4.51 2.68 3.66
N ARG A 64 5.07 2.90 2.46
CA ARG A 64 6.23 3.79 2.25
C ARG A 64 5.97 4.73 1.09
N SER A 65 6.45 5.97 1.22
CA SER A 65 6.45 6.93 0.12
C SER A 65 7.66 7.85 0.12
N THR A 66 8.18 8.14 -1.07
CA THR A 66 9.24 9.12 -1.33
C THR A 66 8.80 10.57 -1.16
N TYR A 67 7.49 10.83 -1.09
CA TYR A 67 6.97 12.15 -0.74
C TYR A 67 6.89 12.36 0.77
N GLY A 68 6.78 11.26 1.51
CA GLY A 68 6.75 11.27 2.96
C GLY A 68 5.41 11.71 3.55
N LEU A 69 5.40 11.82 4.88
CA LEU A 69 4.26 12.20 5.69
C LEU A 69 4.71 13.14 6.81
N ARG A 70 4.00 14.26 6.98
CA ARG A 70 4.16 15.16 8.12
C ARG A 70 3.32 14.68 9.29
N ARG A 71 3.95 14.45 10.44
CA ARG A 71 3.27 14.10 11.68
C ARG A 71 2.71 15.35 12.37
N LYS A 72 1.72 15.15 13.24
CA LYS A 72 1.12 16.22 14.07
C LYS A 72 2.15 16.94 14.94
N ASN A 73 3.19 16.23 15.40
CA ASN A 73 4.28 16.81 16.18
C ASN A 73 5.31 17.61 15.34
N GLY A 74 5.04 17.86 14.06
CA GLY A 74 5.92 18.64 13.17
C GLY A 74 7.03 17.84 12.50
N THR A 75 7.31 16.60 12.93
CA THR A 75 8.34 15.76 12.30
C THR A 75 7.87 15.24 10.93
N HIS A 76 8.83 14.98 10.04
CA HIS A 76 8.58 14.41 8.71
C HIS A 76 9.21 13.02 8.61
N ILE A 77 8.50 12.06 8.03
CA ILE A 77 9.07 10.77 7.58
C ILE A 77 9.08 10.79 6.08
N LYS A 78 10.18 10.36 5.49
CA LYS A 78 10.30 10.06 4.07
C LYS A 78 11.07 8.76 3.91
N PHE A 79 10.76 8.01 2.86
CA PHE A 79 11.41 6.76 2.52
C PHE A 79 12.12 6.89 1.18
N ASP A 80 13.06 5.98 0.91
CA ASP A 80 13.82 5.97 -0.33
C ASP A 80 13.02 5.39 -1.51
N ASP A 81 12.00 4.57 -1.22
CA ASP A 81 11.11 3.96 -2.21
C ASP A 81 9.63 4.11 -1.86
N ASN A 82 8.78 3.81 -2.85
CA ASN A 82 7.33 3.68 -2.66
C ASN A 82 6.97 2.21 -2.57
N ALA A 83 6.24 1.84 -1.52
CA ALA A 83 5.87 0.44 -1.31
C ALA A 83 4.46 0.28 -0.74
N VAL A 84 3.86 -0.85 -1.07
CA VAL A 84 2.53 -1.25 -0.61
C VAL A 84 2.55 -2.66 -0.02
N VAL A 85 1.51 -2.96 0.76
CA VAL A 85 1.18 -4.30 1.23
C VAL A 85 -0.19 -4.66 0.65
N ILE A 86 -0.33 -5.87 0.10
CA ILE A 86 -1.60 -6.35 -0.42
C ILE A 86 -2.55 -6.66 0.74
N ILE A 87 -3.80 -6.25 0.59
CA ILE A 87 -4.87 -6.46 1.57
C ILE A 87 -6.06 -7.17 0.91
N LYS A 88 -6.85 -7.86 1.73
CA LYS A 88 -8.12 -8.47 1.36
C LYS A 88 -9.18 -7.40 1.10
N GLU A 89 -10.30 -7.83 0.53
CA GLU A 89 -11.38 -6.91 0.16
C GLU A 89 -12.05 -6.24 1.36
N ASP A 90 -12.10 -6.94 2.50
CA ASP A 90 -12.60 -6.47 3.79
C ASP A 90 -11.65 -5.46 4.48
N GLY A 91 -10.49 -5.19 3.89
CA GLY A 91 -9.49 -4.27 4.43
C GLY A 91 -8.53 -4.90 5.45
N THR A 92 -8.69 -6.20 5.75
CA THR A 92 -7.71 -6.96 6.53
C THR A 92 -6.50 -7.31 5.66
N PRO A 93 -5.30 -7.49 6.21
CA PRO A 93 -4.15 -7.95 5.47
C PRO A 93 -4.35 -9.41 5.09
N GLY A 94 -3.57 -9.88 4.12
CA GLY A 94 -3.50 -11.30 3.81
C GLY A 94 -3.19 -12.15 5.06
N GLU A 95 -3.33 -13.47 4.92
CA GLU A 95 -3.24 -14.47 6.00
C GLU A 95 -1.99 -14.39 6.90
N GLN A 96 -0.96 -13.65 6.49
CA GLN A 96 0.28 -13.51 7.25
C GLN A 96 0.36 -12.26 8.16
N GLY A 97 -0.71 -11.45 8.28
CA GLY A 97 -0.82 -10.42 9.33
C GLY A 97 0.36 -9.43 9.41
N PHE A 98 0.28 -8.30 8.71
CA PHE A 98 1.34 -7.28 8.78
C PHE A 98 1.09 -6.29 9.93
N LEU A 99 1.99 -6.25 10.92
CA LEU A 99 2.05 -5.17 11.92
C LEU A 99 2.72 -3.94 11.30
N VAL A 100 1.99 -3.16 10.51
CA VAL A 100 2.50 -1.88 10.00
C VAL A 100 2.26 -0.80 11.05
N ARG A 101 3.29 -0.40 11.79
CA ARG A 101 3.23 0.76 12.68
C ARG A 101 3.29 2.05 11.86
N LEU A 102 2.14 2.49 11.35
CA LEU A 102 2.05 3.74 10.60
C LEU A 102 2.25 4.95 11.54
N PRO A 103 3.04 5.96 11.13
CA PRO A 103 3.32 7.09 11.98
C PRO A 103 2.16 8.11 12.06
N GLY A 104 1.59 8.29 13.25
CA GLY A 104 0.79 9.48 13.62
C GLY A 104 -0.69 9.48 13.24
N LYS A 105 -1.19 8.41 12.62
CA LYS A 105 -2.62 8.05 12.55
C LYS A 105 -2.72 6.60 13.05
N PHE A 106 -3.67 6.35 13.95
CA PHE A 106 -3.85 5.13 14.73
C PHE A 106 -2.89 4.96 15.93
N GLY A 107 -3.36 5.46 17.08
CA GLY A 107 -2.94 5.03 18.42
C GLY A 107 -3.50 3.66 18.80
N GLU A 108 -4.24 3.01 17.90
CA GLU A 108 -4.43 1.57 17.96
C GLU A 108 -3.32 0.93 17.14
N LYS A 109 -2.62 -0.01 17.75
CA LYS A 109 -2.03 -1.11 17.01
C LYS A 109 -3.01 -1.48 15.89
N VAL A 110 -2.64 -1.21 14.64
CA VAL A 110 -3.18 -1.95 13.50
C VAL A 110 -2.55 -3.36 13.63
N ILE A 111 -2.86 -4.06 14.74
CA ILE A 111 -2.98 -5.51 14.71
C ILE A 111 -4.26 -5.65 13.91
N LEU A 112 -4.08 -5.82 12.61
CA LEU A 112 -5.11 -6.43 11.83
C LEU A 112 -5.09 -7.89 12.28
N LYS A 113 -5.87 -8.19 13.32
CA LYS A 113 -6.13 -9.58 13.71
C LYS A 113 -6.98 -10.22 12.62
#